data_AF-A0A535TZ44-F1
#
_entry.id   AF-A0A535TZ44-F1
#
_cell.length_a   1.000
_cell.length_b   1.000
_cell.length_c   1.000
_cell.angle_alpha   90.00
_cell.angle_beta   90.00
_cell.angle_gamma   90.00
#
_symmetry.space_group_name_H-M   'P 1'
#
loop_
_entity.id
_entity.type
_entity.pdbx_description
1 polymer ?
#
loop_
_entity_poly.entity_id
_entity_poly.type
_entity_poly.pdbx_seq_one_letter_code
_entity_poly.pdbx_strand_id
1 'polypeptide(L)'
;MTPTGWVELAAGLVLILATFYDLFRSIVLPRPSVNRFLLVRLLFFGFWAMWRWVSRRIQNPARKEAWLATFGPSAVLAMFATWALAFMLGYALILDGLRSQIHPMLDNFGESLYFSATTIVPLSYGDFVPTGLGARLTIIFESATGVGIAALVITLLFSLYASFQAREEMVVQ
;
A
#
# COMPACT_ATOMS: atom_id res chain seq x y z
N MET A 1 13.19 22.82 -13.53
CA MET A 1 12.58 21.48 -13.65
C MET A 1 12.98 20.93 -15.01
N THR A 2 13.59 19.74 -15.05
CA THR A 2 13.90 19.05 -16.32
C THR A 2 12.59 18.52 -16.93
N PRO A 3 12.50 18.33 -18.26
CA PRO A 3 11.32 17.75 -18.90
C PRO A 3 10.96 16.36 -18.35
N THR A 4 11.94 15.61 -17.85
CA THR A 4 11.73 14.31 -17.15
C THR A 4 10.98 14.47 -15.83
N GLY A 5 11.26 15.55 -15.08
CA GLY A 5 10.64 15.80 -13.77
C GLY A 5 9.13 16.03 -13.84
N TRP A 6 8.63 16.60 -14.95
CA TRP A 6 7.19 16.74 -15.18
C TRP A 6 6.50 15.39 -15.45
N VAL A 7 7.19 14.47 -16.13
CA VAL A 7 6.69 13.12 -16.39
C VAL A 7 6.64 12.31 -15.09
N GLU A 8 7.69 12.40 -14.27
CA GLU A 8 7.75 11.76 -12.94
C GLU A 8 6.63 12.26 -12.03
N LEU A 9 6.42 13.58 -11.95
CA LEU A 9 5.34 14.20 -11.19
C LEU A 9 3.96 13.73 -11.66
N ALA A 10 3.71 13.76 -12.97
CA ALA A 10 2.44 13.33 -13.53
C ALA A 10 2.19 11.85 -13.31
N ALA A 11 3.20 11.00 -13.51
CA ALA A 11 3.14 9.57 -13.27
C ALA A 11 2.85 9.26 -11.80
N GLY A 12 3.56 9.91 -10.87
CA GLY A 12 3.34 9.78 -9.44
C GLY A 12 1.93 10.22 -9.02
N LEU A 13 1.45 11.36 -9.52
CA LEU A 13 0.10 11.85 -9.25
C LEU A 13 -0.98 10.87 -9.73
N VAL A 14 -0.85 10.36 -10.97
CA VAL A 14 -1.78 9.37 -11.53
C VAL A 14 -1.77 8.10 -10.69
N LEU A 15 -0.60 7.64 -10.24
CA LEU A 15 -0.46 6.45 -9.42
C LEU A 15 -1.12 6.63 -8.04
N ILE A 16 -0.92 7.77 -7.38
CA ILE A 16 -1.57 8.10 -6.10
C ILE A 16 -3.10 8.15 -6.27
N LEU A 17 -3.61 8.84 -7.31
CA LEU A 17 -5.04 8.94 -7.55
C LEU A 17 -5.66 7.58 -7.88
N ALA A 18 -4.99 6.76 -8.68
CA ALA A 18 -5.42 5.40 -8.96
C ALA A 18 -5.47 4.53 -7.69
N THR A 19 -4.47 4.67 -6.82
CA THR A 19 -4.41 3.92 -5.54
C THR A 19 -5.47 4.40 -4.57
N PHE A 20 -5.72 5.71 -4.46
CA PHE A 20 -6.84 6.26 -3.68
C PHE A 20 -8.18 5.75 -4.21
N TYR A 21 -8.40 5.79 -5.53
CA TYR A 21 -9.62 5.27 -6.13
C TYR A 21 -9.86 3.79 -5.79
N ASP A 22 -8.79 3.01 -5.80
CA ASP A 22 -8.82 1.58 -5.45
C ASP A 22 -9.15 1.35 -3.97
N LEU A 23 -8.51 2.11 -3.07
CA LEU A 23 -8.76 2.10 -1.64
C LEU A 23 -10.21 2.48 -1.33
N PHE A 24 -10.71 3.58 -1.91
CA PHE A 24 -12.08 4.04 -1.74
C PHE A 24 -13.09 2.99 -2.22
N ARG A 25 -12.88 2.39 -3.39
CA ARG A 25 -13.78 1.33 -3.86
C ARG A 25 -13.79 0.13 -2.94
N SER A 26 -12.63 -0.31 -2.47
CA SER A 26 -12.50 -1.53 -1.68
C SER A 26 -13.10 -1.38 -0.28
N ILE A 27 -13.04 -0.18 0.30
CA ILE A 27 -13.52 0.07 1.67
C ILE A 27 -14.95 0.62 1.68
N VAL A 28 -15.29 1.55 0.77
CA VAL A 28 -16.56 2.28 0.79
C VAL A 28 -17.68 1.57 0.02
N LEU A 29 -17.36 0.68 -0.93
CA LEU A 29 -18.40 -0.09 -1.63
C LEU A 29 -18.56 -1.48 -0.97
N PRO A 30 -19.57 -1.70 -0.11
CA PRO A 30 -19.85 -2.97 0.56
C PRO A 30 -20.53 -3.97 -0.40
N ARG A 31 -20.12 -4.02 -1.66
CA ARG A 31 -20.60 -5.00 -2.62
C ARG A 31 -19.43 -5.90 -3.01
N PRO A 32 -19.58 -7.24 -2.95
CA PRO A 32 -18.65 -8.16 -3.59
C PRO A 32 -18.78 -7.96 -5.10
N SER A 33 -18.20 -6.87 -5.60
CA SER A 33 -18.22 -6.51 -7.01
C SER A 33 -17.04 -7.18 -7.67
N VAL A 34 -17.18 -8.50 -7.78
CA VAL A 34 -16.59 -9.23 -8.89
C VAL A 34 -16.89 -8.39 -10.13
N ASN A 35 -15.83 -7.95 -10.84
CA ASN A 35 -15.80 -7.88 -12.30
C ASN A 35 -15.67 -6.54 -13.06
N ARG A 36 -14.99 -5.45 -12.61
CA ARG A 36 -14.73 -4.31 -13.56
C ARG A 36 -13.38 -3.56 -13.65
N PHE A 37 -12.32 -3.77 -12.84
CA PHE A 37 -11.06 -3.00 -13.02
C PHE A 37 -9.74 -3.81 -12.97
N LEU A 38 -8.79 -3.41 -13.84
CA LEU A 38 -7.54 -4.13 -14.18
C LEU A 38 -6.46 -4.14 -13.08
N LEU A 39 -6.34 -3.08 -12.26
CA LEU A 39 -5.31 -2.95 -11.22
C LEU A 39 -5.52 -3.97 -10.10
N VAL A 40 -6.75 -4.05 -9.56
CA VAL A 40 -7.13 -5.11 -8.59
C VAL A 40 -6.93 -6.48 -9.19
N ARG A 41 -7.25 -6.71 -10.47
CA ARG A 41 -7.06 -8.02 -11.12
C ARG A 41 -5.58 -8.39 -11.25
N LEU A 42 -4.70 -7.49 -11.69
CA LEU A 42 -3.27 -7.77 -11.80
C LEU A 42 -2.65 -8.06 -10.42
N LEU A 43 -3.05 -7.30 -9.40
CA LEU A 43 -2.63 -7.49 -8.02
C LEU A 43 -3.20 -8.78 -7.41
N PHE A 44 -4.49 -9.10 -7.62
CA PHE A 44 -5.08 -10.37 -7.18
C PHE A 44 -4.46 -11.58 -7.90
N PHE A 45 -4.16 -11.48 -9.19
CA PHE A 45 -3.50 -12.56 -9.93
C PHE A 45 -2.04 -12.73 -9.49
N GLY A 46 -1.30 -11.65 -9.25
CA GLY A 46 0.06 -11.70 -8.70
C GLY A 46 0.09 -12.28 -7.29
N PHE A 47 -0.80 -11.80 -6.42
CA PHE A 47 -0.90 -12.27 -5.04
C PHE A 47 -1.38 -13.72 -4.97
N TRP A 48 -2.36 -14.11 -5.79
CA TRP A 48 -2.81 -15.50 -5.93
C TRP A 48 -1.74 -16.40 -6.56
N ALA A 49 -0.98 -15.92 -7.54
CA ALA A 49 0.11 -16.69 -8.14
C ALA A 49 1.22 -16.96 -7.13
N MET A 50 1.60 -15.96 -6.34
CA MET A 50 2.58 -16.11 -5.26
C MET A 50 2.08 -17.07 -4.17
N TRP A 51 0.82 -16.91 -3.73
CA TRP A 51 0.23 -17.79 -2.71
C TRP A 51 0.07 -19.24 -3.20
N ARG A 52 -0.36 -19.42 -4.45
CA ARG A 52 -0.53 -20.74 -5.08
C ARG A 52 0.81 -21.40 -5.38
N TRP A 53 1.86 -20.63 -5.67
CA TRP A 53 3.22 -21.14 -5.82
C TRP A 53 3.75 -21.72 -4.50
N VAL A 54 3.54 -21.02 -3.38
CA VAL A 54 3.91 -21.54 -2.05
C VAL A 54 3.06 -22.75 -1.66
N SER A 55 1.74 -22.71 -1.89
CA SER A 55 0.83 -23.84 -1.61
C SER A 55 1.18 -25.11 -2.40
N ARG A 56 1.67 -24.97 -3.64
CA ARG A 56 2.12 -26.10 -4.47
C ARG A 56 3.37 -26.80 -3.94
N ARG A 57 4.15 -26.16 -3.07
CA ARG A 57 5.31 -26.78 -2.41
C ARG A 57 4.96 -27.54 -1.13
N ILE A 58 3.73 -27.43 -0.63
CA ILE A 58 3.26 -28.13 0.56
C ILE A 58 2.63 -29.46 0.14
N GLN A 59 3.30 -30.57 0.43
CA GLN A 59 2.86 -31.93 0.04
C GLN A 59 1.86 -32.56 1.03
N ASN A 60 1.83 -32.10 2.28
CA ASN A 60 0.94 -32.65 3.31
C ASN A 60 -0.48 -32.03 3.22
N PRO A 61 -1.55 -32.81 3.02
CA PRO A 61 -2.92 -32.32 2.87
C PRO A 61 -3.42 -31.47 4.05
N ALA A 62 -3.14 -31.89 5.29
CA ALA A 62 -3.58 -31.17 6.48
C ALA A 62 -2.88 -29.81 6.65
N ARG A 63 -1.57 -29.73 6.30
CA ARG A 63 -0.84 -28.46 6.27
C ARG A 63 -1.30 -27.56 5.13
N LYS A 64 -1.72 -28.14 4.01
CA LYS A 64 -2.24 -27.40 2.86
C LYS A 64 -3.61 -26.80 3.16
N GLU A 65 -4.50 -27.52 3.84
CA GLU A 65 -5.78 -26.97 4.31
C GLU A 65 -5.58 -25.86 5.34
N ALA A 66 -4.71 -26.05 6.34
CA ALA A 66 -4.36 -24.99 7.28
C ALA A 66 -3.79 -23.74 6.58
N TRP A 67 -2.90 -23.94 5.60
CA TRP A 67 -2.32 -22.86 4.80
C TRP A 67 -3.35 -22.11 3.94
N LEU A 68 -4.37 -22.82 3.45
CA LEU A 68 -5.49 -22.22 2.73
C LEU A 68 -6.46 -21.51 3.67
N ALA A 69 -6.63 -21.96 4.92
CA ALA A 69 -7.42 -21.27 5.94
C ALA A 69 -6.77 -19.93 6.36
N THR A 70 -5.43 -19.87 6.43
CA THR A 70 -4.69 -18.61 6.70
C THR A 70 -4.71 -17.62 5.53
N PHE A 71 -5.20 -18.02 4.35
CA PHE A 71 -5.26 -17.15 3.17
C PHE A 71 -6.14 -15.92 3.37
N GLY A 72 -7.27 -16.05 4.08
CA GLY A 72 -8.18 -14.92 4.30
C GLY A 72 -7.51 -13.73 5.01
N PRO A 73 -6.98 -13.92 6.23
CA PRO A 73 -6.29 -12.86 6.98
C PRO A 73 -5.03 -12.34 6.27
N SER A 74 -4.25 -13.23 5.66
CA SER A 74 -3.00 -12.85 4.97
C SER A 74 -3.25 -12.09 3.66
N ALA A 75 -4.32 -12.41 2.93
CA ALA A 75 -4.73 -11.66 1.75
C ALA A 75 -5.12 -10.22 2.10
N VAL A 76 -5.78 -10.00 3.24
CA VAL A 76 -6.09 -8.64 3.74
C VAL A 76 -4.80 -7.88 4.05
N LEU A 77 -3.88 -8.47 4.82
CA LEU A 77 -2.58 -7.85 5.12
C LEU A 77 -1.80 -7.49 3.87
N ALA A 78 -1.81 -8.35 2.87
CA ALA A 78 -1.10 -8.10 1.64
C ALA A 78 -1.76 -7.09 0.71
N MET A 79 -3.10 -7.00 0.73
CA MET A 79 -3.81 -5.92 0.05
C MET A 79 -3.36 -4.56 0.59
N PHE A 80 -3.25 -4.44 1.92
CA PHE A 80 -2.71 -3.25 2.56
C PHE A 80 -1.25 -2.98 2.24
N ALA A 81 -0.39 -4.00 2.29
CA ALA A 81 1.03 -3.87 1.93
C ALA A 81 1.18 -3.38 0.47
N THR A 82 0.33 -3.87 -0.41
CA THR A 82 0.30 -3.46 -1.82
C THR A 82 -0.07 -1.98 -1.97
N TRP A 83 -1.12 -1.51 -1.28
CA TRP A 83 -1.46 -0.08 -1.29
C TRP A 83 -0.35 0.78 -0.71
N ALA A 84 0.25 0.36 0.41
CA ALA A 84 1.36 1.08 1.03
C ALA A 84 2.54 1.22 0.06
N LEU A 85 2.94 0.13 -0.61
CA LEU A 85 4.00 0.15 -1.62
C LEU A 85 3.64 0.99 -2.85
N ALA A 86 2.38 0.95 -3.30
CA ALA A 86 1.93 1.79 -4.41
C ALA A 86 2.00 3.27 -4.04
N PHE A 87 1.46 3.67 -2.88
CA PHE A 87 1.57 5.05 -2.41
C PHE A 87 3.02 5.48 -2.25
N MET A 88 3.86 4.65 -1.64
CA MET A 88 5.30 4.90 -1.50
C MET A 88 5.97 5.14 -2.86
N LEU A 89 5.70 4.32 -3.87
CA LEU A 89 6.23 4.54 -5.22
C LEU A 89 5.67 5.82 -5.86
N GLY A 90 4.38 6.12 -5.66
CA GLY A 90 3.74 7.32 -6.19
C GLY A 90 4.32 8.61 -5.60
N TYR A 91 4.52 8.64 -4.28
CA TYR A 91 5.13 9.78 -3.60
C TYR A 91 6.62 9.88 -3.93
N ALA A 92 7.36 8.77 -3.99
CA ALA A 92 8.75 8.76 -4.43
C ALA A 92 8.93 9.40 -5.82
N LEU A 93 8.06 9.10 -6.79
CA LEU A 93 8.08 9.72 -8.12
C LEU A 93 7.81 11.23 -8.07
N ILE A 94 6.88 11.68 -7.21
CA ILE A 94 6.61 13.11 -7.02
C ILE A 94 7.81 13.82 -6.40
N LEU A 95 8.42 13.21 -5.39
CA LEU A 95 9.60 13.75 -4.71
C LEU A 95 10.81 13.80 -5.64
N ASP A 96 10.99 12.80 -6.50
CA ASP A 96 12.03 12.77 -7.54
C ASP A 96 11.85 13.94 -8.53
N GLY A 97 10.62 14.16 -9.00
CA GLY A 97 10.29 15.31 -9.86
C GLY A 97 10.45 16.67 -9.16
N LEU A 98 10.33 16.70 -7.83
CA LEU A 98 10.51 17.86 -6.95
C LEU A 98 11.90 17.92 -6.30
N ARG A 99 12.88 17.14 -6.75
CA ARG A 99 14.25 17.08 -6.17
C ARG A 99 14.94 18.42 -5.94
N SER A 100 14.64 19.44 -6.74
CA SER A 100 15.20 20.80 -6.58
C SER A 100 14.62 21.57 -5.40
N GLN A 101 13.55 21.08 -4.77
CA GLN A 101 12.88 21.65 -3.60
C GLN A 101 13.22 20.91 -2.31
N ILE A 102 14.22 20.03 -2.34
CA ILE A 102 14.66 19.20 -1.21
C ILE A 102 16.16 19.45 -0.99
N HIS A 103 16.57 19.55 0.26
CA HIS A 103 17.96 19.75 0.65
C HIS A 103 18.43 18.65 1.62
N PRO A 104 19.52 17.93 1.32
CA PRO A 104 20.30 17.96 0.08
C PRO A 104 19.46 17.53 -1.14
N MET A 105 19.91 17.92 -2.35
CA MET A 105 19.21 17.54 -3.57
C MET A 105 19.28 16.03 -3.75
N LEU A 106 18.16 15.40 -4.12
CA LEU A 106 18.10 13.96 -4.36
C LEU A 106 18.91 13.62 -5.61
N ASP A 107 19.94 12.80 -5.47
CA ASP A 107 20.86 12.44 -6.55
C ASP A 107 20.35 11.25 -7.38
N ASN A 108 19.59 10.34 -6.74
CA ASN A 108 19.07 9.14 -7.37
C ASN A 108 17.65 8.82 -6.91
N PHE A 109 16.94 8.01 -7.71
CA PHE A 109 15.59 7.55 -7.37
C PHE A 109 15.54 6.71 -6.08
N GLY A 110 16.65 6.06 -5.70
CA GLY A 110 16.76 5.30 -4.46
C GLY A 110 16.63 6.18 -3.21
N GLU A 111 17.17 7.40 -3.25
CA GLU A 111 17.02 8.42 -2.20
C GLU A 111 15.60 8.96 -2.17
N SER A 112 14.97 9.19 -3.33
CA SER A 112 13.57 9.58 -3.43
C SER A 112 12.66 8.51 -2.81
N LEU A 113 12.95 7.23 -3.07
CA LEU A 113 12.23 6.10 -2.48
C LEU A 113 12.48 5.97 -0.98
N TYR A 114 13.73 6.14 -0.53
CA TYR A 114 14.09 6.12 0.89
C TYR A 114 13.41 7.26 1.65
N PHE A 115 13.38 8.46 1.07
CA PHE A 115 12.74 9.61 1.67
C PHE A 115 11.22 9.43 1.77
N SER A 116 10.59 8.88 0.73
CA SER A 116 9.18 8.48 0.78
C SER A 116 8.94 7.40 1.84
N ALA A 117 9.80 6.36 1.91
CA ALA A 117 9.71 5.28 2.89
C ALA A 117 9.65 5.78 4.33
N THR A 118 10.50 6.77 4.64
CA THR A 118 10.64 7.33 5.97
C THR A 118 9.55 8.34 6.29
N THR A 119 8.93 8.94 5.27
CA THR A 119 7.82 9.89 5.41
C THR A 119 6.47 9.21 5.58
N ILE A 120 6.21 8.11 4.85
CA ILE A 120 4.94 7.37 4.90
C ILE A 120 4.76 6.56 6.19
N VAL A 121 5.85 6.20 6.89
CA VAL A 121 5.83 5.52 8.21
C VAL A 121 6.07 6.51 9.37
N PRO A 122 5.80 7.80 9.15
CA PRO A 122 6.33 8.95 9.90
C PRO A 122 7.60 8.73 10.75
N LEU A 123 8.65 8.11 10.19
CA LEU A 123 9.93 7.88 10.87
C LEU A 123 10.83 9.12 10.85
N SER A 124 10.81 9.87 9.73
CA SER A 124 11.55 11.11 9.45
C SER A 124 12.88 11.29 10.21
N TYR A 125 13.97 10.74 9.66
CA TYR A 125 15.32 10.85 10.25
C TYR A 125 15.95 12.25 10.14
N GLY A 126 15.42 13.12 9.27
CA GLY A 126 15.93 14.48 9.06
C GLY A 126 17.08 14.60 8.06
N ASP A 127 17.43 13.50 7.39
CA ASP A 127 18.49 13.47 6.36
C ASP A 127 18.12 14.31 5.13
N PHE A 128 16.83 14.40 4.81
CA PHE A 128 16.28 15.20 3.70
C PHE A 128 15.23 16.17 4.22
N VAL A 129 15.38 17.45 3.86
CA VAL A 129 14.52 18.53 4.34
C VAL A 129 13.85 19.24 3.16
N PRO A 130 12.51 19.33 3.13
CA PRO A 130 11.79 20.05 2.08
C PRO A 130 11.90 21.57 2.25
N THR A 131 12.55 22.24 1.29
CA THR A 131 12.72 23.70 1.26
C THR A 131 11.60 24.38 0.47
N GLY A 132 11.10 23.77 -0.60
CA GLY A 132 10.05 24.33 -1.45
C GLY A 132 8.62 23.98 -0.99
N LEU A 133 7.66 24.84 -1.34
CA LEU A 133 6.25 24.66 -0.97
C LEU A 133 5.64 23.37 -1.52
N GLY A 134 6.01 22.96 -2.75
CA GLY A 134 5.49 21.74 -3.36
C GLY A 134 5.95 20.49 -2.63
N ALA A 135 7.23 20.41 -2.28
CA ALA A 135 7.78 19.31 -1.49
C ALA A 135 7.16 19.24 -0.09
N ARG A 136 6.99 20.40 0.58
CA ARG A 136 6.35 20.47 1.92
C ARG A 136 4.92 19.96 1.91
N LEU A 137 4.09 20.40 0.96
CA LEU A 137 2.72 19.92 0.85
C LEU A 137 2.69 18.41 0.57
N THR A 138 3.56 17.93 -0.33
CA THR A 138 3.66 16.50 -0.67
C THR A 138 3.93 15.65 0.57
N ILE A 139 4.90 16.04 1.39
CA ILE A 139 5.27 15.33 2.63
C ILE A 139 4.15 15.34 3.66
N ILE A 140 3.43 16.45 3.81
CA ILE A 140 2.28 16.54 4.72
C ILE A 140 1.19 15.56 4.27
N PHE A 141 0.87 15.54 2.98
CA PHE A 141 -0.12 14.61 2.41
C PHE A 141 0.33 13.16 2.50
N GLU A 142 1.60 12.89 2.26
CA GLU A 142 2.21 11.57 2.36
C GLU A 142 2.12 11.02 3.79
N SER A 143 2.52 11.83 4.77
CA SER A 143 2.43 11.47 6.18
C SER A 143 0.99 11.22 6.63
N ALA A 144 0.06 12.10 6.22
CA ALA A 144 -1.37 11.91 6.49
C ALA A 144 -1.93 10.62 5.85
N THR A 145 -1.50 10.30 4.63
CA THR A 145 -1.88 9.07 3.93
C THR A 145 -1.35 7.83 4.66
N GLY A 146 -0.09 7.86 5.08
CA GLY A 146 0.54 6.79 5.86
C GLY A 146 -0.19 6.49 7.17
N VAL A 147 -0.51 7.53 7.94
CA VAL A 147 -1.32 7.41 9.17
C VAL A 147 -2.72 6.87 8.85
N GLY A 148 -3.35 7.34 7.78
CA GLY A 148 -4.66 6.85 7.35
C GLY A 148 -4.66 5.35 7.02
N ILE A 149 -3.65 4.87 6.29
CA ILE A 149 -3.48 3.45 5.99
C ILE A 149 -3.28 2.64 7.27
N ALA A 150 -2.40 3.09 8.17
CA ALA A 150 -2.17 2.41 9.44
C ALA A 150 -3.46 2.31 10.28
N ALA A 151 -4.23 3.38 10.36
CA ALA A 151 -5.52 3.40 11.04
C ALA A 151 -6.50 2.38 10.42
N LEU A 152 -6.61 2.36 9.08
CA LEU A 152 -7.46 1.40 8.37
C LEU A 152 -7.04 -0.05 8.61
N VAL A 153 -5.73 -0.34 8.59
CA VAL A 153 -5.19 -1.67 8.88
C VAL A 153 -5.61 -2.11 10.28
N ILE A 154 -5.39 -1.26 11.28
CA ILE A 154 -5.72 -1.56 12.68
C ILE A 154 -7.24 -1.79 12.83
N THR A 155 -8.07 -0.94 12.24
CA THR A 155 -9.53 -1.10 12.26
C THR A 155 -9.99 -2.41 11.61
N LEU A 156 -9.45 -2.75 10.43
CA LEU A 156 -9.81 -4.00 9.75
C LEU A 156 -9.31 -5.23 10.50
N LEU A 157 -8.14 -5.18 11.14
CA LEU A 157 -7.66 -6.26 11.99
C LEU A 157 -8.62 -6.51 13.16
N PHE A 158 -9.01 -5.47 13.89
CA PHE A 158 -9.96 -5.61 15.00
C PHE A 158 -11.32 -6.16 14.53
N SER A 159 -11.83 -5.68 13.40
CA SER A 159 -13.07 -6.18 12.81
C SER A 159 -12.97 -7.66 12.43
N LEU A 160 -11.83 -8.07 11.85
CA LEU A 160 -11.56 -9.45 11.48
C LEU A 160 -11.53 -10.37 12.71
N TYR A 161 -10.78 -9.99 13.76
CA TYR A 161 -10.71 -10.76 15.01
C TYR A 161 -12.08 -10.90 15.67
N ALA A 162 -12.87 -9.82 15.73
CA ALA A 162 -14.23 -9.85 16.25
C ALA A 162 -15.12 -10.83 15.48
N SER A 163 -14.99 -10.88 14.14
CA SER A 163 -15.76 -11.81 13.30
C SER A 163 -15.38 -13.28 13.50
N PHE A 164 -14.10 -13.56 13.80
CA PHE A 164 -13.65 -14.92 14.12
C PHE A 164 -14.14 -15.37 15.49
N GLN A 165 -14.04 -14.50 16.50
CA GLN A 165 -14.55 -14.78 17.85
C GLN A 165 -16.05 -15.11 17.83
N ALA A 166 -16.86 -14.32 17.10
CA ALA A 166 -18.30 -14.58 16.94
C ALA A 166 -18.62 -15.91 16.23
N ARG A 167 -17.71 -16.42 15.38
CA ARG A 167 -17.88 -17.72 14.72
C ARG A 167 -17.48 -18.88 15.62
N GLU A 168 -16.46 -18.73 16.45
CA GLU A 168 -16.05 -19.76 17.40
C GLU A 168 -17.11 -19.94 18.51
N GLU A 169 -17.77 -18.86 18.93
CA GLU A 169 -18.87 -18.92 19.91
C GLU A 169 -20.05 -19.78 19.43
N MET A 170 -20.34 -19.81 18.12
CA MET A 170 -21.41 -20.64 17.54
C MET A 170 -21.05 -22.13 17.37
N VAL A 171 -19.78 -22.51 17.55
CA VAL A 171 -19.32 -23.91 17.41
C VAL A 171 -19.15 -24.58 18.79
N VAL A 172 -19.06 -23.80 19.86
CA VAL A 172 -18.91 -24.31 21.24
C VAL A 172 -20.27 -24.55 21.93
N GLN A 173 -21.38 -24.12 21.33
CA GLN A 173 -22.74 -24.46 21.77
C GLN A 173 -23.26 -25.72 21.06
#